data_AF-K0VJU3-F1
#
_entry.id   AF-K0VJU3-F1
#
_cell.length_a   1.000
_cell.length_b   1.000
_cell.length_c   1.000
_cell.angle_alpha   90.00
_cell.angle_beta   90.00
_cell.angle_gamma   90.00
#
_symmetry.space_group_name_H-M   'P 1'
#
loop_
_entity.id
_entity.type
_entity.pdbx_description
1 polymer ?
#
loop_
_entity_poly.entity_id
_entity_poly.type
_entity_poly.pdbx_seq_one_letter_code
_entity_poly.pdbx_strand_id
1 'polypeptide(L)'
;MLSIIAAVVVVVMLSVWHGFNRRHAGWAASADGRFFILCGYPLVAVATYWLTTAPTATTWEWAMGNAWALAAVMSFVVGFNALNGVTADHARAAARMETIEPATDRLGF
;
A
#
# COMPACT_ATOMS: atom_id res chain seq x y z
N MET A 1 -14.80 10.89 24.97
CA MET A 1 -13.34 11.18 24.99
C MET A 1 -12.51 10.08 24.33
N LEU A 2 -12.83 8.79 24.52
CA LEU A 2 -12.12 7.67 23.87
C LEU A 2 -12.03 7.81 22.33
N SER A 3 -13.12 8.23 21.67
CA SER A 3 -13.19 8.32 20.20
C SER A 3 -12.27 9.39 19.58
N ILE A 4 -12.02 10.51 20.27
CA ILE A 4 -11.12 11.57 19.77
C ILE A 4 -9.67 11.09 19.86
N ILE A 5 -9.30 10.46 20.98
CA ILE A 5 -7.95 9.89 21.15
C ILE A 5 -7.70 8.81 20.10
N ALA A 6 -8.65 7.90 19.88
CA ALA A 6 -8.55 6.89 18.84
C ALA A 6 -8.38 7.50 17.45
N ALA A 7 -9.16 8.53 17.10
CA ALA A 7 -9.02 9.22 15.82
C ALA A 7 -7.63 9.84 15.64
N VAL A 8 -7.10 10.55 16.65
CA VAL A 8 -5.76 11.15 16.60
C VAL A 8 -4.69 10.07 16.43
N VAL A 9 -4.77 8.98 17.21
CA VAL A 9 -3.82 7.86 17.12
C VAL A 9 -3.83 7.25 15.71
N VAL A 10 -5.01 6.98 15.15
CA VAL A 10 -5.15 6.43 13.79
C VAL A 10 -4.55 7.37 12.76
N VAL A 11 -4.85 8.67 12.82
CA VAL A 11 -4.30 9.65 11.87
C VAL A 11 -2.78 9.71 11.95
N VAL A 12 -2.20 9.74 13.16
CA VAL A 12 -0.74 9.77 13.35
C VAL A 12 -0.11 8.49 12.84
N MET A 13 -0.63 7.32 13.20
CA MET A 13 -0.12 6.04 12.74
C MET A 13 -0.19 5.90 11.22
N LEU A 14 -1.32 6.26 10.60
CA LEU A 14 -1.48 6.19 9.15
C LEU A 14 -0.58 7.19 8.43
N SER A 15 -0.35 8.37 9.00
CA SER A 15 0.56 9.37 8.43
C SER A 15 2.01 8.90 8.46
N VAL A 16 2.45 8.33 9.59
CA VAL A 16 3.79 7.75 9.73
C VAL A 16 3.96 6.57 8.77
N TRP A 17 2.98 5.67 8.74
CA TRP A 17 2.96 4.52 7.81
C TRP A 17 2.98 4.96 6.35
N HIS A 18 2.22 5.99 5.99
CA HIS A 18 2.24 6.57 4.65
C HIS A 18 3.63 7.11 4.29
N GLY A 19 4.30 7.79 5.23
CA GLY A 19 5.67 8.26 5.07
C GLY A 19 6.65 7.12 4.77
N PHE A 20 6.51 5.97 5.42
CA PHE A 20 7.31 4.77 5.13
C PHE A 20 6.97 4.18 3.75
N ASN A 21 5.69 4.03 3.42
CA ASN A 21 5.27 3.47 2.14
C ASN A 21 5.70 4.31 0.93
N ARG A 22 5.72 5.64 1.06
CA ARG A 22 6.20 6.54 0.00
C ARG A 22 7.67 6.34 -0.35
N ARG A 23 8.47 5.75 0.53
CA ARG A 23 9.88 5.44 0.28
C ARG A 23 10.09 4.15 -0.54
N HIS A 24 9.03 3.41 -0.82
CA HIS A 24 9.11 2.19 -1.61
C HIS A 24 9.56 2.48 -3.04
N ALA A 25 10.52 1.72 -3.57
CA ALA A 25 11.10 1.95 -4.91
C ALA A 25 10.03 1.94 -6.03
N GLY A 26 9.04 1.06 -5.92
CA GLY A 26 7.92 0.98 -6.87
C GLY A 26 6.88 2.09 -6.75
N TRP A 27 6.96 2.97 -5.74
CA TRP A 27 5.90 3.94 -5.43
C TRP A 27 5.63 4.92 -6.58
N ALA A 28 6.67 5.46 -7.20
CA ALA A 28 6.51 6.38 -8.33
C ALA A 28 6.10 5.68 -9.64
N ALA A 29 6.41 4.38 -9.76
CA ALA A 29 6.25 3.63 -11.00
C ALA A 29 4.88 2.92 -11.11
N SER A 30 4.27 2.51 -9.99
CA SER A 30 3.00 1.77 -9.99
C SER A 30 1.83 2.66 -9.59
N ALA A 31 0.93 2.97 -10.53
CA ALA A 31 -0.29 3.73 -10.26
C ALA A 31 -1.31 2.89 -9.45
N ASP A 32 -1.48 1.63 -9.81
CA ASP A 32 -2.39 0.70 -9.12
C ASP A 32 -1.95 0.46 -7.67
N GLY A 33 -0.64 0.27 -7.44
CA GLY A 33 -0.10 0.10 -6.09
C GLY A 33 -0.42 1.30 -5.19
N ARG A 34 -0.30 2.52 -5.72
CA ARG A 34 -0.69 3.74 -5.02
C ARG A 34 -2.19 3.79 -4.76
N PHE A 35 -3.01 3.48 -5.76
CA PHE A 35 -4.46 3.50 -5.64
C PHE A 35 -4.95 2.57 -4.53
N PHE A 36 -4.54 1.30 -4.54
CA PHE A 36 -4.99 0.34 -3.53
C PHE A 36 -4.49 0.67 -2.12
N ILE A 37 -3.24 1.14 -1.97
CA ILE A 37 -2.72 1.59 -0.66
C ILE A 37 -3.48 2.82 -0.16
N LEU A 38 -3.76 3.80 -1.02
CA LEU A 38 -4.53 4.99 -0.66
C LEU A 38 -5.99 4.66 -0.31
N CYS A 39 -6.59 3.68 -0.99
CA CYS A 39 -7.91 3.14 -0.64
C CYS A 39 -7.89 2.43 0.73
N GLY A 40 -6.79 1.79 1.11
CA GLY A 40 -6.66 1.15 2.42
C GLY A 40 -6.84 2.11 3.61
N TYR A 41 -6.37 3.34 3.50
CA TYR A 41 -6.41 4.31 4.61
C TYR A 41 -7.83 4.66 5.11
N PRO A 42 -8.78 5.09 4.26
CA PRO A 42 -10.14 5.34 4.70
C PRO A 42 -10.82 4.06 5.22
N LEU A 43 -10.48 2.87 4.67
CA LEU A 43 -11.03 1.59 5.16
C LEU A 43 -10.58 1.32 6.61
N VAL A 44 -9.32 1.60 6.96
CA VAL A 44 -8.83 1.51 8.35
C VAL A 44 -9.58 2.48 9.27
N ALA A 45 -9.83 3.71 8.80
CA ALA A 45 -10.56 4.70 9.59
C ALA A 45 -12.00 4.25 9.88
N VAL A 46 -12.69 3.73 8.85
CA VAL A 46 -14.05 3.17 8.99
C VAL A 46 -14.07 1.96 9.91
N ALA A 47 -13.10 1.04 9.76
CA ALA A 47 -12.97 -0.12 10.64
C ALA A 47 -12.78 0.31 12.10
N THR A 48 -11.89 1.27 12.35
CA THR A 48 -11.61 1.79 13.69
C THR A 48 -12.85 2.45 14.30
N TYR A 49 -13.60 3.23 13.52
CA TYR A 49 -14.86 3.80 13.98
C TYR A 49 -15.80 2.71 14.51
N TRP A 50 -16.13 1.72 13.68
CA TRP A 50 -17.06 0.64 14.06
C TRP A 50 -16.58 -0.15 15.28
N LEU A 51 -15.29 -0.46 15.35
CA LEU A 51 -14.72 -1.20 16.49
C LEU A 51 -14.71 -0.38 17.79
N THR A 52 -14.50 0.93 17.72
CA THR A 52 -14.53 1.80 18.91
C THR A 52 -15.94 2.14 19.38
N THR A 53 -16.93 2.04 18.50
CA THR A 53 -18.35 2.21 18.83
C THR A 53 -19.05 0.92 19.24
N ALA A 54 -18.44 -0.24 18.98
CA ALA A 54 -19.01 -1.54 19.30
C ALA A 54 -19.18 -1.70 20.83
N PRO A 55 -20.40 -1.94 21.34
CA PRO A 55 -20.64 -2.10 22.78
C PRO A 55 -19.96 -3.35 23.37
N THR A 56 -19.91 -4.43 22.59
CA THR A 56 -19.27 -5.70 22.96
C THR A 56 -18.64 -6.36 21.73
N ALA A 57 -17.79 -7.36 21.94
CA ALA A 57 -17.10 -8.09 20.87
C ALA A 57 -18.00 -9.08 20.09
N THR A 58 -19.32 -9.03 20.29
CA THR A 58 -20.28 -9.96 19.67
C THR A 58 -21.40 -9.24 18.93
N THR A 59 -21.42 -7.90 18.91
CA THR A 59 -22.46 -7.15 18.24
C THR A 59 -22.17 -6.99 16.75
N TRP A 60 -23.17 -6.59 15.98
CA TRP A 60 -23.05 -6.43 14.54
C TRP A 60 -22.04 -5.33 14.15
N GLU A 61 -21.85 -4.31 15.00
CA GLU A 61 -20.84 -3.26 14.82
C GLU A 61 -19.43 -3.85 14.82
N TRP A 62 -19.18 -4.83 15.69
CA TRP A 62 -17.91 -5.54 15.74
C TRP A 62 -17.66 -6.32 14.45
N ALA A 63 -18.68 -7.01 13.93
CA ALA A 63 -18.58 -7.73 12.66
C ALA A 63 -18.31 -6.77 11.49
N MET A 64 -19.00 -5.62 11.46
CA MET A 64 -18.80 -4.57 10.45
C MET A 64 -17.37 -4.02 10.50
N GLY A 65 -16.87 -3.71 11.70
CA GLY A 65 -15.50 -3.24 11.90
C GLY A 65 -14.45 -4.23 11.38
N ASN A 66 -14.62 -5.53 11.66
CA ASN A 66 -13.72 -6.57 11.16
C ASN A 66 -13.82 -6.75 9.64
N ALA A 67 -15.01 -6.63 9.05
CA ALA A 67 -15.17 -6.70 7.59
C ALA A 67 -14.40 -5.56 6.89
N TRP A 68 -14.50 -4.33 7.40
CA TRP A 68 -13.72 -3.19 6.87
C TRP A 68 -12.22 -3.33 7.14
N ALA A 69 -11.82 -3.89 8.28
CA ALA A 69 -10.42 -4.18 8.56
C ALA A 69 -9.84 -5.19 7.56
N LEU A 70 -10.59 -6.25 7.24
CA LEU A 70 -10.20 -7.24 6.24
C LEU A 70 -10.09 -6.60 4.85
N ALA A 71 -11.06 -5.76 4.46
CA ALA A 71 -11.02 -5.02 3.20
C ALA A 71 -9.78 -4.10 3.10
N ALA A 72 -9.42 -3.44 4.21
CA ALA A 72 -8.20 -2.63 4.29
C ALA A 72 -6.95 -3.47 4.08
N VAL A 73 -6.84 -4.62 4.75
CA VAL A 73 -5.72 -5.57 4.59
C VAL A 73 -5.61 -6.01 3.14
N MET A 74 -6.72 -6.43 2.52
CA MET A 74 -6.72 -6.87 1.12
C MET A 74 -6.27 -5.75 0.17
N SER A 75 -6.71 -4.51 0.41
CA SER A 75 -6.26 -3.35 -0.35
C SER A 75 -4.75 -3.13 -0.21
N PHE A 76 -4.20 -3.23 0.99
CA PHE A 76 -2.75 -3.13 1.19
C PHE A 76 -1.99 -4.28 0.51
N VAL A 77 -2.45 -5.53 0.63
CA VAL A 77 -1.82 -6.70 0.00
C VAL A 77 -1.76 -6.54 -1.52
N VAL A 78 -2.88 -6.21 -2.15
CA VAL A 78 -2.94 -5.97 -3.60
C VAL A 78 -2.03 -4.80 -3.99
N GLY A 79 -2.06 -3.72 -3.22
CA GLY A 79 -1.22 -2.56 -3.45
C GLY A 79 0.27 -2.87 -3.39
N PHE A 80 0.74 -3.56 -2.35
CA PHE A 80 2.14 -3.95 -2.22
C PHE A 80 2.57 -4.97 -3.28
N ASN A 81 1.69 -5.91 -3.65
CA ASN A 81 1.96 -6.82 -4.77
C ASN A 81 2.15 -6.06 -6.09
N ALA A 82 1.32 -5.06 -6.36
CA ALA A 82 1.47 -4.21 -7.55
C ALA A 82 2.75 -3.35 -7.51
N LEU A 83 3.16 -2.85 -6.33
CA LEU A 83 4.44 -2.15 -6.17
C LEU A 83 5.62 -3.09 -6.46
N ASN A 84 5.60 -4.30 -5.91
CA ASN A 84 6.65 -5.29 -6.06
C ASN A 84 6.75 -5.83 -7.49
N GLY A 85 5.60 -6.03 -8.16
CA GLY A 85 5.54 -6.45 -9.56
C GLY A 85 6.26 -5.47 -10.47
N VAL A 86 5.95 -4.18 -10.35
CA VAL A 86 6.60 -3.14 -11.17
C VAL A 86 8.10 -3.07 -10.91
N THR A 87 8.56 -3.20 -9.66
CA THR A 87 10.00 -3.24 -9.37
C THR A 87 10.70 -4.44 -9.99
N ALA A 88 10.06 -5.62 -9.98
CA ALA A 88 10.61 -6.83 -10.58
C ALA A 88 10.69 -6.69 -12.11
N ASP A 89 9.70 -6.07 -12.74
CA ASP A 89 9.70 -5.85 -14.19
C ASP A 89 10.77 -4.86 -14.63
N HIS A 90 11.00 -3.80 -13.85
CA HIS A 90 12.10 -2.86 -14.10
C HIS A 90 13.47 -3.54 -13.96
N ALA A 91 13.66 -4.39 -12.94
CA ALA A 91 14.89 -5.15 -12.77
C ALA A 91 15.15 -6.11 -13.94
N ARG A 92 14.10 -6.81 -14.43
CA ARG A 92 14.19 -7.68 -15.61
C ARG A 92 14.48 -6.89 -16.90
N ALA A 93 13.92 -5.69 -17.04
CA ALA A 93 14.18 -4.84 -18.20
C ALA A 93 15.63 -4.33 -18.20
N ALA A 94 16.14 -3.87 -17.04
CA ALA A 94 17.52 -3.44 -16.88
C ALA A 94 18.51 -4.58 -17.21
N ALA A 95 18.30 -5.77 -16.65
CA ALA A 95 19.14 -6.93 -16.94
C ALA A 95 19.17 -7.29 -18.43
N ARG A 96 18.05 -7.16 -19.15
CA ARG A 96 18.02 -7.37 -20.61
C ARG A 96 18.81 -6.32 -21.38
N MET A 97 18.79 -5.06 -20.95
CA MET A 97 19.56 -3.99 -21.58
C MET A 97 21.07 -4.19 -21.37
N GLU A 98 21.48 -4.66 -20.19
CA GLU A 98 22.89 -4.97 -19.90
C GLU A 98 23.47 -6.10 -20.76
N THR A 99 22.63 -7.03 -21.23
CA THR A 99 23.04 -8.11 -22.13
C THR A 99 23.12 -7.71 -23.61
N ILE A 100 22.75 -6.48 -23.97
CA ILE A 100 22.92 -5.98 -25.33
C ILE A 100 24.39 -5.62 -25.50
N GLU A 101 25.12 -6.47 -26.22
CA GLU A 101 26.52 -6.24 -26.54
C GLU A 101 26.64 -4.88 -27.27
N PRO A 102 27.49 -3.96 -26.80
CA PRO A 102 27.64 -2.67 -27.46
C PRO A 102 28.07 -2.94 -28.89
N ALA A 103 27.34 -2.37 -29.86
CA ALA A 103 27.71 -2.40 -31.27
C ALA A 103 29.05 -1.68 -31.41
N THR A 104 30.13 -2.43 -31.19
CA THR A 104 31.49 -2.00 -31.39
C THR A 104 31.78 -2.22 -32.87
N ASP A 105 30.92 -1.64 -33.72
CA ASP A 105 31.14 -1.62 -35.15
C ASP A 105 32.30 -0.65 -35.35
N ARG A 106 33.50 -1.22 -35.46
CA ARG A 106 34.69 -0.48 -35.85
C ARG A 106 34.42 0.07 -37.24
N LEU A 107 33.98 1.32 -37.29
CA LEU A 107 34.02 2.15 -38.50
C LEU A 107 35.49 2.24 -38.93
N GLY A 108 35.90 1.26 -39.74
CA GLY A 108 37.16 1.26 -40.46
C GLY A 108 37.10 2.36 -41.50
N PHE A 109 37.80 3.45 -41.22
CA PHE A 109 38.28 4.39 -42.23
C PHE A 109 39.74 4.06 -42.55
#